data_AF-A0A662VSP1-F1
#
_entry.id   AF-A0A662VSP1-F1
#
_cell.length_a   1.000
_cell.length_b   1.000
_cell.length_c   1.000
_cell.angle_alpha   90.00
_cell.angle_beta   90.00
_cell.angle_gamma   90.00
#
_symmetry.space_group_name_H-M   'P 1'
#
loop_
_entity.id
_entity.type
_entity.pdbx_description
1 polymer ?
#
loop_
_entity_poly.entity_id
_entity_poly.type
_entity_poly.pdbx_seq_one_letter_code
_entity_poly.pdbx_strand_id
1 'polypeptide(L)'
;MKLKTIIDKYMAKVPQVRKYCKDCLNVKRYNGNVVLMVVDASFVSLGINYFKVVIPKVLEFKQRFVDNGKIVNLKDLSEYNVDELTTIWKNKRSWNVAKEISSYLSNLDEDDKRALIRWAKNSKLENWKKDPIGRIRGVGINTYQYLRMMGGIDTVMPDKIVRRVFKGIFDECGLSVPKDDLEFVKEIEKIAKLTGYKPIELCWMTWFVYNLDSVKSYELIA
;
A
#
# COMPACT_ATOMS: atom_id res chain seq x y z
N MET A 1 14.38 -9.36 23.93
CA MET A 1 14.75 -10.70 23.42
C MET A 1 13.56 -11.53 22.93
N LYS A 2 12.51 -11.77 23.74
CA LYS A 2 11.36 -12.61 23.34
C LYS A 2 10.62 -12.16 22.06
N LEU A 3 10.31 -10.87 21.92
CA LEU A 3 9.59 -10.32 20.76
C LEU A 3 10.37 -10.51 19.44
N LYS A 4 11.68 -10.24 19.45
CA LYS A 4 12.54 -10.43 18.28
C LYS A 4 12.54 -11.90 17.85
N THR A 5 12.73 -12.82 18.79
CA THR A 5 12.74 -14.27 18.49
C THR A 5 11.42 -14.74 17.87
N ILE A 6 10.28 -14.22 18.33
CA ILE A 6 8.97 -14.54 17.73
C ILE A 6 8.91 -13.97 16.31
N ILE A 7 9.21 -12.68 16.12
CA ILE A 7 9.20 -12.05 14.80
C ILE A 7 10.15 -12.75 13.82
N ASP A 8 11.34 -13.17 14.26
CA ASP A 8 12.30 -13.93 13.45
C ASP A 8 11.67 -15.22 12.90
N LYS A 9 10.88 -15.94 13.71
CA LYS A 9 10.14 -17.15 13.25
C LYS A 9 9.10 -16.83 12.18
N TYR A 10 8.43 -15.68 12.28
CA TYR A 10 7.47 -15.24 11.26
C TYR A 10 8.18 -14.83 9.97
N MET A 11 9.26 -14.05 10.07
CA MET A 11 10.08 -13.64 8.93
C MET A 11 10.71 -14.82 8.20
N ALA A 12 11.14 -15.85 8.92
CA ALA A 12 11.73 -17.07 8.34
C ALA A 12 10.76 -17.83 7.41
N LYS A 13 9.45 -17.67 7.56
CA LYS A 13 8.43 -18.29 6.68
C LYS A 13 8.36 -17.61 5.31
N VAL A 14 8.87 -16.38 5.20
CA VAL A 14 8.66 -15.50 4.04
C VAL A 14 9.95 -14.74 3.67
N PRO A 15 11.08 -15.45 3.42
CA PRO A 15 12.39 -14.83 3.18
C PRO A 15 12.42 -13.82 2.02
N GLN A 16 11.55 -13.98 1.02
CA GLN A 16 11.40 -13.11 -0.15
C GLN A 16 10.87 -11.71 0.17
N VAL A 17 10.25 -11.49 1.35
CA VAL A 17 9.67 -10.19 1.75
C VAL A 17 10.67 -9.06 1.65
N ARG A 18 11.94 -9.28 2.05
CA ARG A 18 12.98 -8.25 2.00
C ARG A 18 13.20 -7.72 0.59
N LYS A 19 13.19 -8.60 -0.42
CA LYS A 19 13.32 -8.20 -1.83
C LYS A 19 12.13 -7.35 -2.25
N TYR A 20 10.91 -7.85 -2.00
CA TYR A 20 9.68 -7.15 -2.37
C TYR A 20 9.54 -5.78 -1.72
N CYS A 21 9.91 -5.66 -0.44
CA CYS A 21 9.93 -4.40 0.26
C CYS A 21 10.99 -3.45 -0.29
N LYS A 22 12.18 -3.95 -0.63
CA LYS A 22 13.23 -3.14 -1.27
C LYS A 22 12.75 -2.59 -2.61
N ASP A 23 12.10 -3.39 -3.44
CA ASP A 23 11.60 -2.94 -4.75
C ASP A 23 10.45 -1.94 -4.60
N CYS A 24 9.52 -2.19 -3.66
CA CYS A 24 8.46 -1.24 -3.31
C CYS A 24 9.03 0.12 -2.87
N LEU A 25 10.01 0.13 -1.95
CA LEU A 25 10.63 1.37 -1.46
C LEU A 25 11.42 2.12 -2.54
N ASN A 26 11.86 1.44 -3.60
CA ASN A 26 12.51 2.05 -4.76
C ASN A 26 11.50 2.45 -5.86
N VAL A 27 10.21 2.43 -5.54
CA VAL A 27 9.11 2.80 -6.44
C VAL A 27 9.18 1.97 -7.73
N LYS A 28 9.35 0.65 -7.56
CA LYS A 28 9.42 -0.34 -8.66
C LYS A 28 8.19 -1.22 -8.79
N ARG A 29 7.23 -1.15 -7.87
CA ARG A 29 5.96 -1.88 -7.97
C ARG A 29 5.34 -1.64 -9.35
N TYR A 30 4.79 -2.67 -9.98
CA TYR A 30 4.28 -2.60 -11.36
C TYR A 30 5.31 -2.06 -12.37
N ASN A 31 6.58 -2.47 -12.23
CA ASN A 31 7.70 -1.97 -13.03
C ASN A 31 7.84 -0.44 -13.00
N GLY A 32 7.46 0.19 -11.88
CA GLY A 32 7.51 1.64 -11.67
C GLY A 32 6.34 2.43 -12.26
N ASN A 33 5.28 1.78 -12.72
CA ASN A 33 4.10 2.46 -13.24
C ASN A 33 3.25 3.04 -12.10
N VAL A 34 3.26 4.37 -11.96
CA VAL A 34 2.58 5.08 -10.87
C VAL A 34 1.07 5.09 -11.02
N VAL A 35 0.54 5.10 -12.26
CA VAL A 35 -0.90 4.97 -12.51
C VAL A 35 -1.43 3.69 -11.85
N LEU A 36 -0.73 2.57 -12.03
CA LEU A 36 -1.10 1.29 -11.42
C LEU A 36 -0.97 1.30 -9.90
N MET A 37 0.04 1.98 -9.34
CA MET A 37 0.17 2.15 -7.88
C MET A 37 -1.00 2.95 -7.29
N VAL A 38 -1.45 4.01 -7.96
CA VAL A 38 -2.60 4.83 -7.50
C VAL A 38 -3.90 4.04 -7.57
N VAL A 39 -4.11 3.30 -8.67
CA VAL A 39 -5.29 2.41 -8.81
C VAL A 39 -5.26 1.33 -7.74
N ASP A 40 -4.14 0.66 -7.52
CA ASP A 40 -3.94 -0.34 -6.46
C ASP A 40 -4.31 0.23 -5.07
N ALA A 41 -3.73 1.39 -4.70
CA ALA A 41 -4.01 2.04 -3.41
C ALA A 41 -5.49 2.37 -3.19
N SER A 42 -6.20 2.74 -4.25
CA SER A 42 -7.62 3.09 -4.19
C SER A 42 -8.52 1.88 -3.92
N PHE A 43 -8.13 0.68 -4.38
CA PHE A 43 -8.91 -0.55 -4.23
C PHE A 43 -8.73 -1.21 -2.86
N VAL A 44 -7.58 -1.03 -2.21
CA VAL A 44 -7.27 -1.62 -0.89
C VAL A 44 -8.22 -1.14 0.22
N SER A 45 -8.90 -0.01 0.03
CA SER A 45 -9.82 0.59 1.02
C SER A 45 -11.08 -0.22 1.35
N LEU A 46 -11.35 -1.33 0.66
CA LEU A 46 -12.63 -2.05 0.74
C LEU A 46 -12.63 -3.32 1.62
N GLY A 47 -11.50 -3.66 2.26
CA GLY A 47 -11.42 -4.81 3.16
C GLY A 47 -11.58 -6.18 2.48
N ILE A 48 -11.45 -6.19 1.16
CA ILE A 48 -11.49 -7.37 0.29
C ILE A 48 -10.13 -8.07 0.25
N ASN A 49 -10.09 -9.31 -0.25
CA ASN A 49 -8.85 -10.06 -0.35
C ASN A 49 -7.90 -9.41 -1.39
N TYR A 50 -6.79 -8.87 -0.91
CA TYR A 50 -5.79 -8.19 -1.73
C TYR A 50 -5.33 -9.04 -2.93
N PHE A 51 -4.81 -10.23 -2.65
CA PHE A 51 -4.16 -11.07 -3.66
C PHE A 51 -5.14 -11.71 -4.64
N LYS A 52 -6.35 -12.07 -4.18
CA LYS A 52 -7.35 -12.74 -5.02
C LYS A 52 -8.29 -11.79 -5.77
N VAL A 53 -8.41 -10.54 -5.32
CA VAL A 53 -9.39 -9.60 -5.87
C VAL A 53 -8.74 -8.32 -6.37
N VAL A 54 -7.90 -7.67 -5.55
CA VAL A 54 -7.30 -6.37 -5.93
C VAL A 54 -6.28 -6.55 -7.06
N ILE A 55 -5.28 -7.41 -6.88
CA ILE A 55 -4.22 -7.62 -7.88
C ILE A 55 -4.80 -7.98 -9.25
N PRO A 56 -5.69 -8.98 -9.40
CA PRO A 56 -6.25 -9.32 -10.71
C PRO A 56 -6.97 -8.16 -11.37
N LYS A 57 -7.66 -7.30 -10.60
CA LYS A 57 -8.37 -6.14 -11.15
C LYS A 57 -7.47 -4.99 -11.55
N VAL A 58 -6.36 -4.78 -10.84
CA VAL A 58 -5.32 -3.83 -11.27
C VAL A 58 -4.65 -4.32 -12.56
N LEU A 59 -4.38 -5.62 -12.69
CA LEU A 59 -3.82 -6.21 -13.91
C LEU A 59 -4.81 -6.17 -15.09
N GLU A 60 -6.11 -6.41 -14.84
CA GLU A 60 -7.16 -6.24 -15.85
C GLU A 60 -7.24 -4.78 -16.33
N PHE A 61 -7.15 -3.81 -15.41
CA PHE A 61 -7.06 -2.38 -15.75
C PHE A 61 -5.81 -2.08 -16.59
N LYS A 62 -4.64 -2.61 -16.20
CA LYS A 62 -3.39 -2.46 -16.95
C LYS A 62 -3.56 -2.92 -18.39
N GLN A 63 -4.05 -4.14 -18.60
CA GLN A 63 -4.24 -4.71 -19.93
C GLN A 63 -5.23 -3.89 -20.78
N ARG A 64 -6.31 -3.40 -20.18
CA ARG A 64 -7.39 -2.72 -20.90
C ARG A 64 -7.17 -1.23 -21.15
N PHE A 65 -6.32 -0.56 -20.39
CA PHE A 65 -6.16 0.89 -20.48
C PHE A 65 -4.71 1.37 -20.54
N VAL A 66 -3.76 0.67 -19.91
CA VAL A 66 -2.36 1.11 -19.86
C VAL A 66 -1.57 0.50 -21.03
N ASP A 67 -1.69 -0.82 -21.24
CA ASP A 67 -0.92 -1.55 -22.25
C ASP A 67 -1.31 -1.19 -23.69
N ASN A 68 -2.50 -0.65 -23.89
CA ASN A 68 -2.97 -0.14 -25.18
C ASN A 68 -2.86 1.39 -25.30
N GLY A 69 -2.21 2.06 -24.35
CA GLY A 69 -1.91 3.50 -24.42
C GLY A 69 -3.11 4.44 -24.20
N LYS A 70 -4.26 3.96 -23.71
CA LYS A 70 -5.41 4.83 -23.39
C LYS A 70 -5.17 5.72 -22.18
N ILE A 71 -4.38 5.23 -21.22
CA ILE A 71 -3.96 5.95 -20.02
C ILE A 71 -2.46 5.73 -19.86
N VAL A 72 -1.67 6.77 -20.17
CA VAL A 72 -0.20 6.71 -20.16
C VAL A 72 0.36 7.26 -18.87
N ASN A 73 -0.29 8.27 -18.28
CA ASN A 73 0.15 8.97 -17.08
C ASN A 73 -1.01 9.29 -16.12
N LEU A 74 -0.70 9.91 -14.97
CA LEU A 74 -1.70 10.30 -13.97
C LEU A 74 -2.66 11.39 -14.48
N LYS A 75 -2.20 12.28 -15.38
CA LYS A 75 -3.08 13.30 -15.97
C LYS A 75 -4.20 12.63 -16.77
N ASP A 76 -3.87 11.66 -17.63
CA ASP A 76 -4.84 10.89 -18.41
C ASP A 76 -5.85 10.19 -17.48
N LEU A 77 -5.38 9.51 -16.42
CA LEU A 77 -6.26 8.85 -15.45
C LEU A 77 -7.20 9.85 -14.76
N SER A 78 -6.69 11.04 -14.41
CA SER A 78 -7.48 12.07 -13.74
C SER A 78 -8.61 12.64 -14.61
N GLU A 79 -8.48 12.57 -15.93
CA GLU A 79 -9.45 13.09 -16.89
C GLU A 79 -10.35 11.97 -17.47
N TYR A 80 -9.93 10.70 -17.38
CA TYR A 80 -10.60 9.56 -18.02
C TYR A 80 -12.05 9.31 -17.57
N ASN A 81 -12.92 8.82 -18.47
CA ASN A 81 -14.32 8.57 -18.16
C ASN A 81 -14.50 7.52 -17.04
N VAL A 82 -15.11 7.91 -15.91
CA VAL A 82 -15.32 7.03 -14.76
C VAL A 82 -16.24 5.84 -15.08
N ASP A 83 -17.20 6.00 -15.98
CA ASP A 83 -18.13 4.91 -16.32
C ASP A 83 -17.41 3.79 -17.07
N GLU A 84 -16.42 4.12 -17.92
CA GLU A 84 -15.55 3.11 -18.53
C GLU A 84 -14.70 2.37 -17.49
N LEU A 85 -14.12 3.10 -16.53
CA LEU A 85 -13.33 2.51 -15.44
C LEU A 85 -14.18 1.56 -14.58
N THR A 86 -15.47 1.86 -14.38
CA THR A 86 -16.36 1.01 -13.59
C THR A 86 -16.64 -0.36 -14.20
N THR A 87 -16.32 -0.55 -15.48
CA THR A 87 -16.37 -1.87 -16.12
C THR A 87 -15.34 -2.86 -15.54
N ILE A 88 -14.24 -2.36 -14.98
CA ILE A 88 -13.25 -3.18 -14.25
C ILE A 88 -13.68 -3.36 -12.80
N TRP A 89 -14.04 -2.25 -12.15
CA TRP A 89 -14.31 -2.16 -10.72
C TRP A 89 -15.56 -1.32 -10.46
N LYS A 90 -16.68 -1.93 -10.07
CA LYS A 90 -17.98 -1.26 -9.98
C LYS A 90 -18.04 -0.09 -8.98
N ASN A 91 -17.14 -0.04 -7.99
CA ASN A 91 -17.18 0.97 -6.94
C ASN A 91 -16.68 2.34 -7.45
N LYS A 92 -17.61 3.23 -7.81
CA LYS A 92 -17.32 4.60 -8.26
C LYS A 92 -16.47 5.40 -7.27
N ARG A 93 -16.65 5.20 -5.96
CA ARG A 93 -15.86 5.89 -4.93
C ARG A 93 -14.37 5.58 -5.03
N SER A 94 -14.00 4.33 -5.34
CA SER A 94 -12.58 3.94 -5.51
C SER A 94 -11.96 4.67 -6.69
N TRP A 95 -12.69 4.78 -7.81
CA TRP A 95 -12.24 5.53 -8.97
C TRP A 95 -12.13 7.03 -8.70
N ASN A 96 -13.09 7.64 -7.99
CA ASN A 96 -12.98 9.05 -7.62
C ASN A 96 -11.72 9.30 -6.78
N VAL A 97 -11.41 8.43 -5.82
CA VAL A 97 -10.16 8.50 -5.06
C VAL A 97 -8.94 8.42 -6.00
N ALA A 98 -8.91 7.44 -6.91
CA ALA A 98 -7.80 7.31 -7.87
C ALA A 98 -7.65 8.56 -8.73
N LYS A 99 -8.75 9.11 -9.26
CA LYS A 99 -8.76 10.31 -10.10
C LYS A 99 -8.32 11.58 -9.35
N GLU A 100 -8.81 11.78 -8.13
CA GLU A 100 -8.42 12.94 -7.29
C GLU A 100 -6.95 12.87 -6.87
N ILE A 101 -6.45 11.68 -6.50
CA ILE A 101 -5.02 11.47 -6.23
C ILE A 101 -4.19 11.78 -7.48
N SER A 102 -4.62 11.24 -8.63
CA SER A 102 -3.91 11.43 -9.91
C SER A 102 -3.88 12.90 -10.31
N SER A 103 -5.00 13.62 -10.17
CA SER A 103 -5.09 15.06 -10.43
C SER A 103 -4.17 15.87 -9.54
N TYR A 104 -4.09 15.54 -8.25
CA TYR A 104 -3.18 16.24 -7.35
C TYR A 104 -1.71 15.99 -7.71
N LEU A 105 -1.33 14.73 -7.92
CA LEU A 105 0.05 14.35 -8.21
C LEU A 105 0.53 14.86 -9.58
N SER A 106 -0.29 14.80 -10.62
CA SER A 106 0.07 15.31 -11.95
C SER A 106 0.27 16.83 -11.99
N ASN A 107 -0.29 17.57 -11.02
CA ASN A 107 -0.05 18.99 -10.84
C ASN A 107 1.21 19.31 -9.99
N LEU A 108 1.84 18.31 -9.36
CA LEU A 108 3.06 18.51 -8.56
C LEU A 108 4.35 18.41 -9.37
N ASP A 109 4.38 17.54 -10.37
CA ASP A 109 5.50 17.29 -11.29
C ASP A 109 4.95 16.62 -12.55
N GLU A 110 5.56 16.90 -13.70
CA GLU A 110 5.20 16.25 -14.97
C GLU A 110 5.60 14.76 -15.00
N ASP A 111 6.61 14.38 -14.21
CA ASP A 111 7.01 12.99 -14.02
C ASP A 111 6.27 12.40 -12.83
N ASP A 112 5.33 11.50 -13.11
CA ASP A 112 4.49 10.85 -12.11
C ASP A 112 5.28 10.19 -10.97
N LYS A 113 6.46 9.63 -11.29
CA LYS A 113 7.32 8.96 -10.30
C LYS A 113 7.96 9.99 -9.37
N ARG A 114 8.47 11.10 -9.91
CA ARG A 114 8.97 12.21 -9.08
C ARG A 114 7.86 12.84 -8.26
N ALA A 115 6.66 13.04 -8.84
CA ALA A 115 5.49 13.55 -8.12
C ALA A 115 5.14 12.68 -6.90
N LEU A 116 5.03 11.36 -7.09
CA LEU A 116 4.72 10.43 -6.00
C LEU A 116 5.79 10.47 -4.91
N ILE A 117 7.07 10.38 -5.28
CA ILE A 117 8.20 10.45 -4.33
C ILE A 117 8.19 11.77 -3.56
N ARG A 118 7.97 12.90 -4.28
CA ARG A 118 7.95 14.23 -3.69
C ARG A 118 6.81 14.38 -2.70
N TRP A 119 5.60 13.98 -3.05
CA TRP A 119 4.48 13.98 -2.10
C TRP A 119 4.77 13.09 -0.90
N ALA A 120 5.20 11.84 -1.12
CA ALA A 120 5.39 10.88 -0.05
C ALA A 120 6.47 11.33 0.96
N LYS A 121 7.56 11.93 0.49
CA LYS A 121 8.62 12.51 1.35
C LYS A 121 8.15 13.70 2.19
N ASN A 122 7.19 14.48 1.69
CA ASN A 122 6.67 15.65 2.39
C ASN A 122 5.42 15.34 3.23
N SER A 123 4.81 14.17 3.05
CA SER A 123 3.61 13.76 3.76
C SER A 123 3.94 13.19 5.14
N LYS A 124 3.06 13.45 6.11
CA LYS A 124 3.23 13.06 7.52
C LYS A 124 2.09 12.17 7.99
N LEU A 125 2.38 11.31 8.97
CA LEU A 125 1.36 10.49 9.63
C LEU A 125 0.50 11.38 10.55
N GLU A 126 1.15 12.26 11.31
CA GLU A 126 0.49 13.26 12.14
C GLU A 126 -0.35 14.19 11.27
N ASN A 127 -1.61 14.40 11.68
CA ASN A 127 -2.55 15.26 10.95
C ASN A 127 -2.72 14.89 9.47
N TRP A 128 -2.54 13.62 9.09
CA TRP A 128 -2.65 13.17 7.69
C TRP A 128 -3.97 13.61 7.02
N LYS A 129 -5.07 13.76 7.77
CA LYS A 129 -6.34 14.28 7.25
C LYS A 129 -6.26 15.73 6.73
N LYS A 130 -5.21 16.48 7.06
CA LYS A 130 -4.92 17.83 6.53
C LYS A 130 -4.05 17.78 5.28
N ASP A 131 -3.41 16.64 5.00
CA ASP A 131 -2.62 16.44 3.78
C ASP A 131 -3.53 16.52 2.54
N PRO A 132 -3.06 17.07 1.40
CA PRO A 132 -3.86 17.18 0.19
C PRO A 132 -4.45 15.85 -0.31
N ILE A 133 -3.73 14.73 -0.17
CA ILE A 133 -4.25 13.40 -0.48
C ILE A 133 -5.10 12.88 0.68
N GLY A 134 -4.66 13.08 1.93
CA GLY A 134 -5.38 12.58 3.10
C GLY A 134 -6.77 13.19 3.31
N ARG A 135 -7.03 14.40 2.78
CA ARG A 135 -8.35 15.05 2.82
C ARG A 135 -9.31 14.63 1.72
N ILE A 136 -8.85 13.88 0.71
CA ILE A 136 -9.68 13.40 -0.41
C ILE A 136 -10.82 12.54 0.14
N ARG A 137 -12.05 12.82 -0.30
CA ARG A 137 -13.23 12.10 0.19
C ARG A 137 -13.14 10.65 -0.26
N GLY A 138 -12.86 9.77 0.69
CA GLY A 138 -12.78 8.34 0.44
C GLY A 138 -11.45 7.73 0.84
N VAL A 139 -10.40 8.55 0.94
CA VAL A 139 -9.08 8.14 1.42
C VAL A 139 -9.15 7.88 2.93
N GLY A 140 -8.89 6.64 3.32
CA GLY A 140 -8.64 6.25 4.70
C GLY A 140 -7.15 6.17 4.99
N ILE A 141 -6.81 5.99 6.27
CA ILE A 141 -5.41 5.83 6.71
C ILE A 141 -4.69 4.70 5.97
N ASN A 142 -5.44 3.64 5.61
CA ASN A 142 -4.90 2.51 4.86
C ASN A 142 -4.38 2.94 3.48
N THR A 143 -5.25 3.50 2.64
CA THR A 143 -4.86 4.04 1.33
C THR A 143 -3.73 5.05 1.45
N TYR A 144 -3.79 5.95 2.44
CA TYR A 144 -2.76 6.96 2.67
C TYR A 144 -1.39 6.34 2.98
N GLN A 145 -1.31 5.46 3.99
CA GLN A 145 -0.06 4.80 4.37
C GLN A 145 0.47 3.90 3.25
N TYR A 146 -0.41 3.16 2.58
CA TYR A 146 0.02 2.29 1.50
C TYR A 146 0.59 3.05 0.30
N LEU A 147 -0.01 4.19 -0.06
CA LEU A 147 0.54 5.06 -1.10
C LEU A 147 1.87 5.68 -0.66
N ARG A 148 2.02 6.07 0.63
CA ARG A 148 3.33 6.52 1.17
C ARG A 148 4.40 5.44 1.03
N MET A 149 4.05 4.18 1.32
CA MET A 149 4.95 3.04 1.14
C MET A 149 5.38 2.88 -0.31
N MET A 150 4.45 2.96 -1.26
CA MET A 150 4.75 2.92 -2.69
C MET A 150 5.55 4.12 -3.19
N GLY A 151 5.45 5.28 -2.52
CA GLY A 151 6.29 6.45 -2.75
C GLY A 151 7.66 6.41 -2.05
N GLY A 152 8.02 5.29 -1.42
CA GLY A 152 9.34 5.08 -0.83
C GLY A 152 9.45 5.34 0.68
N ILE A 153 8.34 5.56 1.39
CA ILE A 153 8.35 5.72 2.84
C ILE A 153 8.32 4.38 3.54
N ASP A 154 9.34 4.12 4.35
CA ASP A 154 9.42 2.93 5.18
C ASP A 154 8.50 3.06 6.40
N THR A 155 7.27 2.58 6.25
CA THR A 155 6.22 2.63 7.28
C THR A 155 5.30 1.40 7.16
N VAL A 156 4.25 1.36 7.97
CA VAL A 156 3.27 0.26 8.00
C VAL A 156 1.86 0.79 7.71
N MET A 157 1.06 -0.01 7.03
CA MET A 157 -0.38 0.21 6.91
C MET A 157 -1.13 -0.54 8.04
N PRO A 158 -2.04 0.11 8.81
CA PRO A 158 -2.74 -0.51 9.93
C PRO A 158 -3.97 -1.33 9.50
N ASP A 159 -3.84 -2.15 8.45
CA ASP A 159 -4.98 -2.93 7.95
C ASP A 159 -5.36 -4.12 8.88
N LYS A 160 -6.53 -4.70 8.60
CA LYS A 160 -7.12 -5.78 9.40
C LYS A 160 -6.26 -7.05 9.49
N ILE A 161 -5.58 -7.44 8.41
CA ILE A 161 -4.68 -8.59 8.39
C ILE A 161 -3.43 -8.28 9.19
N VAL A 162 -2.83 -7.10 8.98
CA VAL A 162 -1.64 -6.65 9.73
C VAL A 162 -1.92 -6.66 11.22
N ARG A 163 -3.02 -6.03 11.64
CA ARG A 163 -3.46 -6.01 13.05
C ARG A 163 -3.73 -7.40 13.61
N ARG A 164 -4.33 -8.30 12.82
CA ARG A 164 -4.63 -9.68 13.26
C ARG A 164 -3.36 -10.47 13.52
N VAL A 165 -2.38 -10.42 12.61
CA VAL A 165 -1.11 -11.15 12.78
C VAL A 165 -0.33 -10.58 13.96
N PHE A 166 -0.26 -9.25 14.08
CA PHE A 166 0.38 -8.62 15.22
C PHE A 166 -0.32 -8.92 16.54
N LYS A 167 -1.65 -9.07 16.56
CA LYS A 167 -2.35 -9.54 17.76
C LYS A 167 -1.81 -10.89 18.24
N GLY A 168 -1.63 -11.86 17.35
CA GLY A 168 -1.03 -13.15 17.73
C GLY A 168 0.38 -12.99 18.32
N ILE A 169 1.23 -12.18 17.68
CA ILE A 169 2.61 -11.91 18.14
C ILE A 169 2.61 -11.24 19.53
N PHE A 170 1.72 -10.28 19.74
CA PHE A 170 1.61 -9.55 21.00
C PHE A 170 1.06 -10.44 22.11
N ASP A 171 0.04 -11.26 21.83
CA ASP A 171 -0.53 -12.22 22.78
C ASP A 171 0.55 -13.21 23.27
N GLU A 172 1.40 -13.73 22.37
CA GLU A 172 2.53 -14.60 22.74
C GLU A 172 3.55 -13.91 23.68
N CYS A 173 3.63 -12.57 23.62
CA CYS A 173 4.47 -11.75 24.48
C CYS A 173 3.77 -11.27 25.75
N GLY A 174 2.46 -11.51 25.92
CA GLY A 174 1.68 -10.92 27.00
C GLY A 174 1.48 -9.41 26.86
N LEU A 175 1.47 -8.89 25.63
CA LEU A 175 1.30 -7.47 25.29
C LEU A 175 -0.08 -7.21 24.68
N SER A 176 -0.55 -5.95 24.75
CA SER A 176 -1.78 -5.51 24.11
C SER A 176 -1.50 -4.74 22.82
N VAL A 177 -2.31 -4.97 21.79
CA VAL A 177 -2.22 -4.23 20.52
C VAL A 177 -2.89 -2.86 20.66
N PRO A 178 -2.25 -1.76 20.22
CA PRO A 178 -2.89 -0.45 20.19
C PRO A 178 -4.19 -0.44 19.38
N LYS A 179 -5.23 0.20 19.91
CA LYS A 179 -6.55 0.28 19.26
C LYS A 179 -6.59 1.34 18.17
N ASP A 180 -5.97 2.49 18.41
CA ASP A 180 -5.87 3.58 17.43
C ASP A 180 -4.92 3.22 16.29
N ASP A 181 -5.20 3.75 15.09
CA ASP A 181 -4.39 3.50 13.88
C ASP A 181 -3.02 4.17 13.94
N LEU A 182 -2.93 5.40 14.46
CA LEU A 182 -1.66 6.13 14.55
C LEU A 182 -0.78 5.53 15.64
N GLU A 183 -1.36 5.19 16.79
CA GLU A 183 -0.65 4.48 17.86
C GLU A 183 -0.13 3.12 17.38
N PHE A 184 -0.94 2.37 16.62
CA PHE A 184 -0.50 1.10 16.05
C PHE A 184 0.70 1.28 15.12
N VAL A 185 0.65 2.24 14.18
CA VAL A 185 1.77 2.51 13.26
C VAL A 185 3.05 2.84 14.05
N LYS A 186 2.94 3.72 15.06
CA LYS A 186 4.07 4.12 15.91
C LYS A 186 4.67 2.95 16.70
N GLU A 187 3.82 2.07 17.24
CA GLU A 187 4.31 0.91 17.97
C GLU A 187 5.04 -0.08 17.06
N ILE A 188 4.54 -0.33 15.84
CA ILE A 188 5.25 -1.17 14.87
C ILE A 188 6.58 -0.54 14.45
N GLU A 189 6.65 0.78 14.25
CA GLU A 189 7.91 1.48 13.95
C GLU A 189 8.93 1.37 15.09
N LYS A 190 8.47 1.37 16.35
CA LYS A 190 9.32 1.09 17.52
C LYS A 190 9.79 -0.37 17.53
N ILE A 191 8.91 -1.33 17.25
CA ILE A 191 9.26 -2.75 17.16
C ILE A 191 10.29 -3.00 16.05
N ALA A 192 10.13 -2.34 14.91
CA ALA A 192 11.08 -2.38 13.80
C ALA A 192 12.49 -2.00 14.28
N LYS A 193 12.62 -0.86 14.99
CA LYS A 193 13.90 -0.43 15.60
C LYS A 193 14.48 -1.46 16.58
N LEU A 194 13.64 -2.06 17.43
CA LEU A 194 14.08 -3.05 18.43
C LEU A 194 14.51 -4.39 17.81
N THR A 195 14.03 -4.71 16.61
CA THR A 195 14.26 -6.00 15.97
C THR A 195 15.26 -5.94 14.82
N GLY A 196 15.56 -4.74 14.31
CA GLY A 196 16.42 -4.52 13.16
C GLY A 196 15.74 -4.76 11.81
N TYR A 197 14.42 -5.01 11.80
CA TYR A 197 13.61 -5.07 10.58
C TYR A 197 13.10 -3.69 10.19
N LYS A 198 12.69 -3.55 8.94
CA LYS A 198 11.99 -2.35 8.47
C LYS A 198 10.49 -2.41 8.78
N PRO A 199 9.82 -1.29 9.11
CA PRO A 199 8.37 -1.23 9.20
C PRO A 199 7.62 -1.87 8.02
N ILE A 200 8.07 -1.64 6.79
CA ILE A 200 7.44 -2.25 5.61
C ILE A 200 7.63 -3.77 5.55
N GLU A 201 8.76 -4.29 6.00
CA GLU A 201 9.04 -5.73 6.04
C GLU A 201 8.13 -6.42 7.05
N LEU A 202 7.98 -5.79 8.22
CA LEU A 202 7.03 -6.22 9.24
C LEU A 202 5.60 -6.21 8.71
N CYS A 203 5.20 -5.18 7.96
CA CYS A 203 3.89 -5.11 7.31
C CYS A 203 3.68 -6.26 6.31
N TRP A 204 4.60 -6.42 5.34
CA TRP A 204 4.46 -7.43 4.28
C TRP A 204 4.53 -8.85 4.80
N MET A 205 5.35 -9.10 5.81
CA MET A 205 5.39 -10.39 6.48
C MET A 205 3.98 -10.83 6.91
N THR A 206 3.17 -9.92 7.46
CA THR A 206 1.82 -10.28 7.90
C THR A 206 0.93 -10.72 6.73
N TRP A 207 1.05 -10.08 5.57
CA TRP A 207 0.26 -10.40 4.39
C TRP A 207 0.58 -11.78 3.83
N PHE A 208 1.87 -12.12 3.75
CA PHE A 208 2.31 -13.41 3.22
C PHE A 208 2.11 -14.54 4.25
N VAL A 209 2.38 -14.31 5.53
CA VAL A 209 2.14 -15.35 6.56
C VAL A 209 0.65 -15.67 6.67
N TYR A 210 -0.22 -14.68 6.52
CA TYR A 210 -1.66 -14.91 6.52
C TYR A 210 -2.16 -15.66 5.28
N ASN A 211 -1.41 -15.62 4.18
CA ASN A 211 -1.80 -16.22 2.90
C ASN A 211 -0.55 -16.69 2.15
N LEU A 212 0.02 -17.83 2.56
CA LEU A 212 1.34 -18.29 2.07
C LEU A 212 1.35 -18.58 0.55
N ASP A 213 0.21 -18.94 -0.03
CA ASP A 213 0.08 -19.17 -1.48
C ASP A 213 0.10 -17.87 -2.30
N SER A 214 0.05 -16.71 -1.63
CA SER A 214 -0.07 -15.40 -2.28
C SER A 214 1.21 -14.89 -2.94
N VAL A 215 2.33 -15.57 -2.71
CA VAL A 215 3.66 -15.21 -3.23
C VAL A 215 3.64 -15.12 -4.76
N LYS A 216 3.05 -16.11 -5.43
CA LYS A 216 2.94 -16.15 -6.90
C LYS A 216 2.13 -14.96 -7.44
N SER A 217 1.05 -14.59 -6.76
CA SER A 217 0.24 -13.43 -7.16
C SER A 217 0.99 -12.12 -6.98
N TYR A 218 1.83 -12.01 -5.95
CA TYR A 218 2.63 -10.82 -5.70
C TYR A 218 3.76 -10.67 -6.72
N GLU A 219 4.39 -11.76 -7.16
CA GLU A 219 5.47 -11.72 -8.16
C GLU A 219 5.03 -11.11 -9.49
N LEU A 220 3.73 -11.12 -9.81
CA LEU A 220 3.18 -10.46 -11.00
C LEU A 220 3.28 -8.92 -10.96
N ILE A 221 3.51 -8.34 -9.78
CA ILE A 221 3.48 -6.89 -9.54
C ILE A 221 4.71 -6.38 -8.79
N ALA A 222 5.61 -7.28 -8.38
CA ALA A 222 6.79 -7.01 -7.56
C ALA A 222 7.84 -6.16 -8.28
#